data_AF-A0A1V4X8P8-F1
#
_entry.id   AF-A0A1V4X8P8-F1
#
_cell.length_a   1.000
_cell.length_b   1.000
_cell.length_c   1.000
_cell.angle_alpha   90.00
_cell.angle_beta   90.00
_cell.angle_gamma   90.00
#
_symmetry.space_group_name_H-M   'P 1'
#
loop_
_entity.id
_entity.type
_entity.pdbx_description
1 polymer ?
#
loop_
_entity_poly.entity_id
_entity_poly.type
_entity_poly.pdbx_seq_one_letter_code
_entity_poly.pdbx_strand_id
1 'polypeptide(L)'
;MSAESKAIGEAVAESIVAKRLAEMEKAGAKLPRLIKELAAIAFSDIADYVDVSDDGSLTAIPTASIKPAKRKAIKKIKEHTRITESADGEKIWKDSRIEYELYDKLSAITTLLKLRNDFPAEKQEITGTINHTHELSPELSEMVDAVLANGVLSLAAKPKNGNGKNVGKK
;
A
#
# COMPACT_ATOMS: atom_id res chain seq x y z
N MET A 1 -16.70 21.37 -0.34
CA MET A 1 -16.50 20.88 1.04
C MET A 1 -16.02 22.04 1.90
N SER A 2 -16.71 22.34 3.00
CA SER A 2 -16.38 23.44 3.92
C SER A 2 -15.05 23.19 4.63
N ALA A 3 -14.26 24.25 4.90
CA ALA A 3 -12.99 24.19 5.63
C ALA A 3 -13.11 23.48 7.00
N GLU A 4 -14.29 23.57 7.62
CA GLU A 4 -14.61 22.91 8.90
C GLU A 4 -14.63 21.38 8.79
N SER A 5 -15.16 20.84 7.68
CA SER A 5 -15.20 19.39 7.45
C SER A 5 -13.80 18.79 7.27
N LYS A 6 -12.87 19.56 6.69
CA LYS A 6 -11.47 19.15 6.53
C LYS A 6 -10.73 19.17 7.86
N ALA A 7 -10.92 20.21 8.67
CA ALA A 7 -10.30 20.34 9.99
C ALA A 7 -10.75 19.24 10.96
N ILE A 8 -12.04 18.87 10.95
CA ILE A 8 -12.54 17.75 11.75
C ILE A 8 -11.89 16.43 11.33
N GLY A 9 -11.75 16.18 10.02
CA GLY A 9 -11.09 14.98 9.51
C GLY A 9 -9.62 14.87 9.92
N GLU A 10 -8.89 15.98 9.85
CA GLU A 10 -7.47 16.06 10.23
C GLU A 10 -7.27 15.81 11.73
N ALA A 11 -8.07 16.47 12.59
CA ALA A 11 -8.03 16.27 14.04
C ALA A 11 -8.36 14.82 14.45
N VAL A 12 -9.33 14.19 13.77
CA VAL A 12 -9.65 12.77 13.99
C VAL A 12 -8.47 11.88 13.58
N ALA A 13 -7.86 12.11 12.42
CA ALA A 13 -6.71 11.35 11.94
C ALA A 13 -5.51 11.46 12.90
N GLU A 14 -5.19 12.67 13.37
CA GLU A 14 -4.14 12.90 14.36
C GLU A 14 -4.39 12.14 15.67
N SER A 15 -5.63 12.16 16.17
CA SER A 15 -5.99 11.45 17.40
C SER A 15 -5.81 9.93 17.29
N ILE A 16 -6.10 9.36 16.11
CA ILE A 16 -5.94 7.93 15.84
C ILE A 16 -4.46 7.57 15.77
N VAL A 17 -3.67 8.38 15.06
CA VAL A 17 -2.21 8.18 14.95
C VAL A 17 -1.56 8.27 16.33
N ALA A 18 -1.91 9.27 17.13
CA ALA A 18 -1.38 9.43 18.49
C ALA A 18 -1.69 8.23 19.40
N LYS A 19 -2.94 7.73 19.37
CA LYS A 19 -3.33 6.53 20.14
C LYS A 19 -2.52 5.30 19.71
N ARG A 20 -2.39 5.06 18.40
CA ARG A 20 -1.62 3.92 17.87
C ARG A 20 -0.15 4.01 18.23
N LEU A 21 0.46 5.19 18.12
CA LEU A 21 1.85 5.41 18.53
C LEU A 21 2.05 5.10 20.02
N ALA A 22 1.14 5.57 20.89
CA ALA A 22 1.22 5.31 22.32
C ALA A 22 1.09 3.81 22.64
N GLU A 23 0.22 3.08 21.96
CA GLU A 23 0.09 1.62 22.11
C GLU A 23 1.34 0.87 21.62
N MET A 24 1.90 1.28 20.48
CA MET A 24 3.14 0.73 19.94
C MET A 24 4.32 0.97 20.89
N GLU A 25 4.44 2.17 21.45
CA GLU A 25 5.51 2.50 22.40
C GLU A 25 5.38 1.71 23.71
N LYS A 26 4.15 1.52 24.21
CA LYS A 26 3.88 0.64 25.37
C LYS A 26 4.28 -0.80 25.09
N ALA A 27 4.08 -1.29 23.87
CA ALA A 27 4.55 -2.60 23.42
C ALA A 27 6.08 -2.64 23.18
N GLY A 28 6.80 -1.53 23.41
CA GLY A 28 8.25 -1.44 23.27
C GLY A 28 8.75 -1.18 21.85
N ALA A 29 7.85 -0.90 20.90
CA ALA A 29 8.15 -0.60 19.50
C ALA A 29 8.58 0.87 19.29
N LYS A 30 9.54 1.33 20.08
CA LYS A 30 10.12 2.67 19.93
C LYS A 30 10.88 2.77 18.60
N LEU A 31 10.79 3.92 17.93
CA LEU A 31 11.41 4.13 16.61
C LEU A 31 12.90 3.73 16.55
N PRO A 32 13.78 4.10 17.49
CA PRO A 32 15.19 3.68 17.46
C PRO A 32 15.37 2.15 17.55
N ARG A 33 14.46 1.45 18.24
CA ARG A 33 14.49 0.00 18.32
C ARG A 33 14.06 -0.62 16.99
N LEU A 34 12.97 -0.11 16.39
CA LEU A 34 12.49 -0.57 15.09
C LEU A 34 13.57 -0.42 14.00
N ILE A 35 14.26 0.73 13.99
CA ILE A 35 15.40 0.96 13.08
C ILE A 35 16.51 -0.07 13.30
N LYS A 36 16.85 -0.37 14.57
CA LYS A 36 17.86 -1.39 14.89
C LYS A 36 17.46 -2.80 14.44
N GLU A 37 16.19 -3.18 14.58
CA GLU A 37 15.69 -4.47 14.07
C GLU A 37 15.78 -4.52 12.54
N LEU A 38 15.29 -3.49 11.85
CA LEU A 38 15.36 -3.40 10.38
C LEU A 38 16.79 -3.40 9.86
N ALA A 39 17.71 -2.69 10.52
CA ALA A 39 19.11 -2.67 10.16
C ALA A 39 19.78 -4.04 10.32
N ALA A 40 19.45 -4.79 11.39
CA ALA A 40 19.97 -6.14 11.57
C ALA A 40 19.56 -7.08 10.43
N ILE A 41 18.35 -6.93 9.89
CA ILE A 41 17.88 -7.69 8.72
C ILE A 41 18.58 -7.19 7.44
N ALA A 42 18.53 -5.88 7.19
CA ALA A 42 19.05 -5.23 5.98
C ALA A 42 20.55 -5.49 5.76
N PHE A 43 21.32 -5.59 6.84
CA PHE A 43 22.77 -5.77 6.80
C PHE A 43 23.21 -7.15 7.31
N SER A 44 22.30 -8.14 7.34
CA SER A 44 22.64 -9.52 7.68
C SER A 44 23.57 -10.15 6.62
N ASP A 45 24.50 -11.01 7.04
CA ASP A 45 25.37 -11.78 6.15
C ASP A 45 25.15 -13.27 6.36
N ILE A 46 24.95 -14.04 5.28
CA ILE A 46 24.72 -15.49 5.35
C ILE A 46 25.90 -16.22 5.99
N ALA A 47 27.13 -15.71 5.81
CA ALA A 47 28.35 -16.25 6.40
C ALA A 47 28.34 -16.21 7.95
N ASP A 48 27.43 -15.46 8.56
CA ASP A 48 27.27 -15.43 10.01
C ASP A 48 26.45 -16.59 10.58
N TYR A 49 25.85 -17.42 9.72
CA TYR A 49 24.92 -18.50 10.08
C TYR A 49 25.38 -19.87 9.60
N VAL A 50 26.42 -19.93 8.77
CA VAL A 50 26.97 -21.16 8.22
C VAL A 50 28.47 -21.21 8.43
N ASP A 51 28.98 -22.40 8.70
CA ASP A 51 30.40 -22.71 8.71
C ASP A 51 30.74 -23.50 7.44
N VAL A 52 31.90 -23.20 6.87
CA VAL A 52 32.41 -23.84 5.65
C VAL A 52 33.62 -24.67 6.06
N SER A 53 33.46 -25.99 6.03
CA SER A 53 34.55 -26.92 6.30
C SER A 53 35.60 -26.88 5.17
N ASP A 54 36.81 -27.38 5.45
CA ASP A 54 37.91 -27.42 4.47
C ASP A 54 37.59 -28.23 3.20
N ASP A 55 36.64 -29.17 3.29
CA ASP A 55 36.14 -29.97 2.16
C ASP A 55 35.05 -29.27 1.33
N GLY A 56 34.70 -28.03 1.69
CA GLY A 56 33.65 -27.23 1.05
C GLY A 56 32.24 -27.56 1.52
N SER A 57 32.07 -28.42 2.52
CA SER A 57 30.75 -28.70 3.10
C SER A 57 30.24 -27.53 3.95
N LEU A 58 28.91 -27.31 3.92
CA LEU A 58 28.24 -26.27 4.69
C LEU A 58 27.53 -26.88 5.89
N THR A 59 27.81 -26.35 7.08
CA THR A 59 27.07 -26.69 8.30
C THR A 59 26.46 -25.43 8.89
N ALA A 60 25.26 -25.53 9.44
CA ALA A 60 24.64 -24.38 10.10
C ALA A 60 25.26 -24.17 11.49
N ILE A 61 25.64 -22.93 11.81
CA ILE A 61 26.16 -22.57 13.13
C ILE A 61 25.03 -22.70 14.15
N PRO A 62 25.21 -23.42 15.28
CA PRO A 62 24.18 -23.54 16.29
C PRO A 62 23.65 -22.19 16.78
N THR A 63 22.33 -22.07 16.98
CA THR A 63 21.66 -20.80 17.32
C THR A 63 22.21 -20.15 18.59
N ALA A 64 22.71 -20.97 19.54
CA ALA A 64 23.33 -20.51 20.77
C ALA A 64 24.66 -19.78 20.53
N SER A 65 25.39 -20.14 19.48
CA SER A 65 26.68 -19.56 19.09
C SER A 65 26.53 -18.27 18.28
N ILE A 66 25.34 -18.01 17.74
CA ILE A 66 25.05 -16.80 16.95
C ILE A 66 24.85 -15.59 17.89
N LYS A 67 25.59 -14.51 17.63
CA LYS A 67 25.49 -13.26 18.40
C LYS A 67 24.03 -12.74 18.43
N PRO A 68 23.55 -12.21 19.58
CA PRO A 68 22.16 -11.76 19.72
C PRO A 68 21.70 -10.77 18.65
N ALA A 69 22.58 -9.86 18.22
CA ALA A 69 22.27 -8.89 17.17
C ALA A 69 21.98 -9.54 15.81
N LYS A 70 22.64 -10.66 15.50
CA LYS A 70 22.50 -11.37 14.23
C LYS A 70 21.29 -12.31 14.22
N ARG A 71 20.91 -12.85 15.38
CA ARG A 71 19.70 -13.69 15.51
C ARG A 71 18.41 -12.99 15.06
N LYS A 72 18.38 -11.65 15.09
CA LYS A 72 17.26 -10.82 14.65
C LYS A 72 16.91 -10.99 13.17
N ALA A 73 17.88 -11.40 12.34
CA ALA A 73 17.63 -11.65 10.92
C ALA A 73 17.06 -13.04 10.63
N ILE A 74 17.02 -13.94 11.62
CA ILE A 74 16.49 -15.30 11.46
C ILE A 74 14.96 -15.22 11.47
N LYS A 75 14.36 -15.63 10.36
CA LYS A 75 12.92 -15.76 10.18
C LYS A 75 12.41 -17.11 10.67
N LYS A 76 13.17 -18.18 10.43
CA LYS A 76 12.79 -19.55 10.80
C LYS A 76 14.02 -20.42 11.06
N ILE A 77 13.85 -21.36 11.99
CA ILE A 77 14.82 -22.42 12.31
C ILE A 77 14.11 -23.76 12.12
N LYS A 78 14.76 -24.70 11.42
CA LYS A 78 14.31 -26.10 11.34
C LYS A 78 15.43 -27.00 11.81
N GLU A 79 15.10 -28.03 12.57
CA GLU A 79 16.02 -29.08 12.96
C GLU A 79 15.49 -30.41 12.43
N HIS A 80 16.31 -31.11 11.65
CA HIS A 80 16.04 -32.44 11.13
C HIS A 80 16.90 -33.42 11.90
N THR A 81 16.28 -34.24 12.74
CA THR A 81 16.96 -35.33 13.44
C THR A 81 16.66 -36.66 12.76
N ARG A 82 17.71 -37.43 12.45
CA ARG A 82 17.59 -38.82 12.00
C ARG A 82 18.22 -39.71 13.06
N ILE A 83 17.41 -40.61 13.63
CA ILE A 83 17.87 -41.66 14.53
C ILE A 83 17.92 -42.95 13.71
N THR A 84 19.08 -43.60 13.69
CA THR A 84 19.26 -44.90 13.06
C THR A 84 19.70 -45.86 14.16
N GLU A 85 19.07 -47.03 14.24
CA GLU A 85 19.44 -48.08 15.20
C GLU A 85 19.99 -49.28 14.45
N SER A 86 20.98 -49.97 15.02
CA SER A 86 21.44 -51.26 14.49
C SER A 86 20.33 -52.30 14.66
N ALA A 87 20.33 -53.33 13.80
CA ALA A 87 19.36 -54.43 13.87
C ALA A 87 19.27 -55.10 15.26
N ASP A 88 20.37 -55.04 16.01
CA ASP A 88 20.51 -55.68 17.33
C ASP A 88 20.17 -54.71 18.51
N GLY A 89 19.78 -53.46 18.21
CA GLY A 89 19.44 -52.43 19.20
C GLY A 89 20.61 -51.84 20.00
N GLU A 90 21.83 -52.37 19.88
CA GLU A 90 22.99 -51.89 20.66
C GLU A 90 23.55 -50.53 20.24
N LYS A 91 23.45 -50.16 18.95
CA LYS A 91 24.03 -48.91 18.43
C LYS A 91 22.95 -47.97 17.92
N ILE A 92 22.90 -46.78 18.49
CA ILE A 92 22.02 -45.69 18.09
C ILE A 92 22.89 -44.57 17.50
N TRP A 93 22.70 -44.26 16.21
CA TRP A 93 23.27 -43.09 15.55
C TRP A 93 22.23 -41.98 15.51
N LYS A 94 22.59 -40.80 16.01
CA LYS A 94 21.77 -39.59 15.90
C LYS A 94 22.48 -38.60 14.97
N ASP A 95 21.90 -38.35 13.82
CA ASP A 95 22.27 -37.28 12.90
C ASP A 95 21.30 -36.10 13.12
N SER A 96 21.80 -34.87 13.12
CA SER A 96 21.01 -33.66 13.36
C SER A 96 21.49 -32.53 12.46
N ARG A 97 20.59 -32.02 11.63
CA ARG A 97 20.85 -30.93 10.68
C ARG A 97 19.97 -29.72 11.00
N ILE A 98 20.58 -28.56 11.12
CA ILE A 98 19.88 -27.28 11.31
C ILE A 98 19.81 -26.54 9.98
N GLU A 99 18.65 -25.93 9.69
CA GLU A 99 18.44 -25.04 8.57
C GLU A 99 17.92 -23.69 9.06
N TYR A 100 18.47 -22.60 8.50
CA TYR A 100 18.03 -21.24 8.75
C TYR A 100 17.35 -20.64 7.52
N GLU A 101 16.22 -19.99 7.75
CA GLU A 101 15.61 -19.06 6.80
C GLU A 101 15.81 -17.65 7.36
N LEU A 102 16.37 -16.73 6.56
CA LEU A 102 16.51 -15.33 6.93
C LEU A 102 15.34 -14.49 6.41
N TYR A 103 15.08 -13.35 7.05
CA TYR A 103 14.13 -12.37 6.52
C TYR A 103 14.62 -11.78 5.19
N ASP A 104 13.67 -11.27 4.38
CA ASP A 104 14.03 -10.62 3.12
C ASP A 104 14.78 -9.30 3.36
N LYS A 105 16.02 -9.28 2.87
CA LYS A 105 16.92 -8.14 2.98
C LYS A 105 16.41 -6.92 2.21
N LEU A 106 15.85 -7.12 1.01
CA LEU A 106 15.46 -6.02 0.12
C LEU A 106 14.27 -5.24 0.68
N SER A 107 13.28 -5.94 1.25
CA SER A 107 12.15 -5.31 1.95
C SER A 107 12.60 -4.47 3.15
N ALA A 108 13.57 -4.95 3.93
CA ALA A 108 14.11 -4.20 5.07
C ALA A 108 14.85 -2.93 4.62
N ILE A 109 15.70 -3.02 3.59
CA ILE A 109 16.41 -1.86 3.01
C ILE A 109 15.41 -0.84 2.47
N THR A 110 14.42 -1.30 1.71
CA THR A 110 13.37 -0.42 1.16
C THR A 110 12.64 0.34 2.26
N THR A 111 12.31 -0.34 3.36
CA THR A 111 11.65 0.29 4.51
C THR A 111 12.55 1.34 5.18
N LEU A 112 13.84 1.07 5.33
CA LEU A 112 14.81 2.02 5.88
C LEU A 112 14.99 3.25 5.00
N LEU A 113 15.07 3.07 3.67
CA LEU A 113 15.18 4.16 2.71
C LEU A 113 13.93 5.05 2.70
N LYS A 114 12.72 4.46 2.83
CA LYS A 114 11.47 5.22 3.00
C LYS A 114 11.50 6.06 4.27
N LEU A 115 12.00 5.51 5.37
CA LEU A 115 12.15 6.25 6.63
C LEU A 115 13.19 7.38 6.55
N ARG A 116 14.25 7.22 5.73
CA ARG A 116 15.26 8.25 5.49
C ARG A 116 14.81 9.33 4.49
N ASN A 117 13.64 9.16 3.86
CA ASN A 117 13.12 10.00 2.78
C ASN A 117 13.99 10.00 1.51
N ASP A 118 14.65 8.88 1.20
CA ASP A 118 15.44 8.76 -0.03
C ASP A 118 14.62 8.35 -1.26
N PHE A 119 13.38 7.93 -1.07
CA PHE A 119 12.48 7.65 -2.18
C PHE A 119 11.81 8.96 -2.64
N PRO A 120 11.72 9.20 -3.96
CA PRO A 120 10.90 10.30 -4.46
C PRO A 120 9.45 10.10 -4.01
N ALA A 121 8.78 11.18 -3.63
CA ALA A 121 7.38 11.13 -3.24
C ALA A 121 6.55 10.48 -4.36
N GLU A 122 5.74 9.49 -4.01
CA GLU A 122 4.82 8.87 -4.96
C GLU A 122 3.83 9.93 -5.45
N LYS A 123 3.81 10.16 -6.77
CA LYS A 123 2.86 11.07 -7.41
C LYS A 123 1.47 10.46 -7.33
N GLN A 124 0.61 11.00 -6.48
CA GLN A 124 -0.80 10.62 -6.44
C GLN A 124 -1.57 11.38 -7.53
N GLU A 125 -2.11 10.65 -8.50
CA GLU A 125 -3.07 11.20 -9.45
C GLU A 125 -4.48 10.96 -8.91
N ILE A 126 -5.11 12.02 -8.42
CA ILE A 126 -6.50 11.98 -7.94
C ILE A 126 -7.39 12.36 -9.12
N THR A 127 -8.01 11.36 -9.76
CA THR A 127 -9.04 11.57 -10.78
C THR A 127 -10.41 11.49 -10.10
N GLY A 128 -11.11 12.61 -10.02
CA GLY A 128 -12.50 12.67 -9.53
C GLY A 128 -13.42 13.29 -10.56
N THR A 129 -14.57 12.67 -10.82
CA THR A 129 -15.65 13.30 -11.59
C THR A 129 -16.34 14.33 -10.68
N ILE A 130 -16.17 15.62 -10.97
CA ILE A 130 -16.90 16.68 -10.26
C ILE A 130 -18.26 16.81 -10.94
N ASN A 131 -19.30 16.26 -10.32
CA ASN A 131 -20.68 16.53 -10.72
C ASN A 131 -21.05 17.94 -10.23
N HIS A 132 -21.03 18.92 -11.12
CA HIS A 132 -21.63 20.23 -10.85
C HIS A 132 -23.14 20.15 -11.09
N THR A 133 -23.93 20.09 -10.04
CA THR A 133 -25.35 20.44 -10.12
C THR A 133 -25.43 21.96 -10.07
N HIS A 134 -25.56 22.61 -11.22
CA HIS A 134 -25.94 24.02 -11.26
C HIS A 134 -27.46 24.09 -11.05
N GLU A 135 -27.89 24.38 -9.82
CA GLU A 135 -29.24 24.89 -9.61
C GLU A 135 -29.24 26.34 -10.10
N LEU A 136 -30.10 26.64 -11.08
CA LEU A 136 -30.34 28.00 -11.53
C LEU A 136 -30.85 28.81 -10.33
N SER A 137 -30.38 30.04 -10.16
CA SER A 137 -30.99 30.93 -9.17
C SER A 137 -32.48 31.10 -9.51
N PRO A 138 -33.35 31.31 -8.51
CA PRO A 138 -34.79 31.48 -8.74
C PRO A 138 -35.10 32.54 -9.80
N GLU A 139 -34.33 33.63 -9.82
CA GLU A 139 -34.43 34.71 -10.80
C GLU A 139 -34.14 34.25 -12.23
N LEU A 140 -33.12 33.41 -12.44
CA LEU A 140 -32.79 32.87 -13.76
C LEU A 140 -33.77 31.80 -14.21
N SER A 141 -34.34 31.03 -13.28
CA SER A 141 -35.40 30.08 -13.57
C SER A 141 -36.66 30.79 -14.07
N GLU A 142 -37.08 31.86 -13.38
CA GLU A 142 -38.24 32.66 -13.79
C GLU A 142 -38.01 33.34 -15.15
N MET A 143 -36.80 33.81 -15.44
CA MET A 143 -36.47 34.36 -16.76
C MET A 143 -36.53 33.30 -17.86
N VAL A 144 -36.06 32.08 -17.62
CA VAL A 144 -36.14 30.98 -18.59
C VAL A 144 -37.59 30.56 -18.84
N ASP A 145 -38.40 30.45 -17.78
CA ASP A 145 -39.82 30.13 -17.89
C ASP A 145 -40.59 31.22 -18.63
N ALA A 146 -40.28 32.49 -18.38
CA ALA A 146 -40.86 33.62 -19.11
C ALA A 146 -40.45 33.63 -20.59
N VAL A 147 -39.20 33.27 -20.92
CA VAL A 147 -38.74 33.16 -22.32
C VAL A 147 -39.41 31.99 -23.03
N LEU A 148 -39.56 30.85 -22.36
CA LEU A 148 -40.27 29.69 -22.92
C LEU A 148 -41.76 29.98 -23.12
N ALA A 149 -42.41 30.66 -22.17
CA ALA A 149 -43.81 31.05 -22.30
C ALA A 149 -44.04 32.05 -23.46
N ASN A 150 -43.09 32.98 -23.67
CA ASN A 150 -43.19 33.99 -24.73
C ASN A 150 -42.69 33.48 -26.11
N GLY A 151 -41.82 32.48 -26.15
CA GLY A 151 -41.23 31.93 -27.38
C GLY A 151 -42.20 31.08 -28.22
N VAL A 152 -43.29 30.58 -27.64
CA VAL A 152 -44.29 29.76 -28.36
C VAL A 152 -45.19 30.61 -29.28
N LEU A 153 -45.21 31.94 -29.13
CA LEU A 153 -46.09 32.83 -29.89
C LEU A 153 -45.59 33.19 -31.31
N SER A 154 -44.39 32.77 -31.75
CA SER A 154 -43.87 33.13 -33.09
C SER A 154 -43.93 32.03 -34.17
N LEU A 155 -44.40 30.81 -33.86
CA LEU A 155 -44.48 29.71 -34.84
C LEU A 155 -45.88 29.45 -35.42
N ALA A 156 -46.91 30.22 -35.03
CA ALA A 156 -48.31 29.97 -35.42
C ALA A 156 -48.93 31.03 -36.36
N ALA A 157 -48.15 31.73 -37.18
CA ALA A 157 -48.68 32.65 -38.20
C ALA A 157 -48.21 32.26 -39.62
N LYS A 158 -48.97 31.37 -40.29
CA LYS A 158 -48.89 31.22 -41.76
C LYS A 158 -49.69 32.34 -42.42
N PRO A 159 -49.11 33.22 -43.25
CA PRO A 159 -49.90 34.10 -44.10
C PRO A 159 -50.50 33.33 -45.28
N LYS A 160 -51.81 33.53 -45.51
CA LYS A 160 -52.48 33.25 -46.78
C LYS A 160 -52.03 34.26 -47.84
N ASN A 161 -51.67 33.80 -49.04
CA ASN A 161 -52.34 34.16 -50.30
C ASN A 161 -51.49 33.71 -51.50
N GLY A 162 -52.17 33.17 -52.51
CA GLY A 162 -51.55 32.60 -53.70
C GLY A 162 -51.28 33.60 -54.81
N ASN A 163 -50.66 33.10 -55.89
CA ASN A 163 -51.05 33.40 -57.26
C ASN A 163 -50.43 32.36 -58.19
N GLY A 164 -51.14 32.01 -59.26
CA GLY A 164 -50.80 30.89 -60.13
C GLY A 164 -49.82 31.19 -61.27
N LYS A 165 -49.74 30.18 -62.17
CA LYS A 165 -49.10 30.15 -63.51
C LYS A 165 -47.56 30.23 -63.49
N ASN A 166 -46.80 29.49 -64.32
CA ASN A 166 -47.01 28.44 -65.33
C ASN A 166 -45.61 27.99 -65.81
N VAL A 167 -45.56 26.96 -66.68
CA VAL A 167 -44.47 26.54 -67.59
C VAL A 167 -43.37 25.68 -66.93
N GLY A 168 -43.29 24.36 -67.16
CA GLY A 168 -42.90 23.68 -68.41
C GLY A 168 -41.38 23.48 -68.40
N LYS A 169 -40.76 22.31 -68.59
CA LYS A 169 -40.96 21.27 -69.61
C LYS A 169 -40.31 19.95 -69.17
N LYS A 170 -40.74 18.90 -69.86
CA LYS A 170 -40.08 17.60 -70.07
C LYS A 170 -38.58 17.72 -70.33
#